data_AF-A0A7C9L8J8-F1
#
_entry.id   AF-A0A7C9L8J8-F1
#
_cell.length_a   1.000
_cell.length_b   1.000
_cell.length_c   1.000
_cell.angle_alpha   90.00
_cell.angle_beta   90.00
_cell.angle_gamma   90.00
#
_symmetry.space_group_name_H-M   'P 1'
#
loop_
_entity.id
_entity.type
_entity.pdbx_description
1 polymer ?
#
loop_
_entity_poly.entity_id
_entity_poly.type
_entity_poly.pdbx_seq_one_letter_code
_entity_poly.pdbx_strand_id
1 'polypeptide(L)'
;MQHSNSDDLARARDFTRRAAQWLQLIGFAAHRGAPVFSPSVCHYHAMLDPDATDTARLAACRAMRGCVWRRVQLEEQKGMETWAMQRPSDPYRLHWRTTRDGAALSMIAHLLSAAIGNFETENQAE
;
A
#
# COMPACT_ATOMS: atom_id res chain seq x y z
N MET A 1 14.35 -20.36 19.68
CA MET A 1 14.18 -19.16 18.83
C MET A 1 13.11 -19.40 17.74
N GLN A 2 11.91 -19.86 18.11
CA GLN A 2 10.80 -20.12 17.15
C GLN A 2 9.67 -19.08 17.22
N HIS A 3 9.74 -18.12 18.14
CA HIS A 3 8.69 -17.11 18.34
C HIS A 3 8.76 -15.93 17.36
N SER A 4 9.92 -15.65 16.74
CA SER A 4 10.10 -14.49 15.85
C SER A 4 9.30 -14.62 14.55
N ASN A 5 9.29 -15.80 13.93
CA ASN A 5 8.69 -16.03 12.62
C ASN A 5 7.16 -15.92 12.62
N SER A 6 6.50 -16.51 13.64
CA SER A 6 5.04 -16.38 13.80
C SER A 6 4.60 -14.94 14.03
N ASP A 7 5.43 -14.14 14.73
CA ASP A 7 5.14 -12.73 14.98
C ASP A 7 5.26 -11.90 13.70
N ASP A 8 6.24 -12.21 12.85
CA ASP A 8 6.43 -11.51 11.57
C ASP A 8 5.33 -11.81 10.56
N LEU A 9 4.86 -13.07 10.47
CA LEU A 9 3.69 -13.43 9.67
C LEU A 9 2.41 -12.75 10.18
N ALA A 10 2.20 -12.69 11.50
CA ALA A 10 1.06 -12.00 12.07
C ALA A 10 1.07 -10.49 11.73
N ARG A 11 2.25 -9.84 11.82
CA ARG A 11 2.43 -8.45 11.40
C ARG A 11 2.21 -8.26 9.90
N ALA A 12 2.71 -9.18 9.07
CA ALA A 12 2.54 -9.12 7.61
C ALA A 12 1.05 -9.14 7.24
N ARG A 13 0.28 -10.04 7.87
CA ARG A 13 -1.18 -10.12 7.70
C ARG A 13 -1.90 -8.86 8.19
N ASP A 14 -1.49 -8.29 9.34
CA ASP A 14 -2.08 -7.03 9.83
C ASP A 14 -1.81 -5.85 8.89
N PHE A 15 -0.57 -5.70 8.41
CA PHE A 15 -0.22 -4.66 7.44
C PHE A 15 -0.95 -4.82 6.11
N THR A 16 -1.08 -6.05 5.63
CA THR A 16 -1.88 -6.39 4.43
C THR A 16 -3.33 -5.94 4.61
N ARG A 17 -3.95 -6.31 5.72
CA ARG A 17 -5.33 -5.95 6.05
C ARG A 17 -5.53 -4.43 6.13
N ARG A 18 -4.64 -3.73 6.84
CA ARG A 18 -4.70 -2.25 6.95
C ARG A 18 -4.54 -1.59 5.58
N ALA A 19 -3.60 -2.05 4.76
CA ALA A 19 -3.41 -1.52 3.42
C ALA A 19 -4.70 -1.65 2.58
N ALA A 20 -5.34 -2.82 2.61
CA ALA A 20 -6.62 -3.03 1.94
C ALA A 20 -7.71 -2.09 2.48
N GLN A 21 -7.88 -1.97 3.80
CA GLN A 21 -8.87 -1.05 4.39
C GLN A 21 -8.67 0.41 3.95
N TRP A 22 -7.41 0.87 3.87
CA TRP A 22 -7.10 2.19 3.35
C TRP A 22 -7.42 2.34 1.87
N LEU A 23 -7.10 1.34 1.05
CA LEU A 23 -7.45 1.32 -0.38
C LEU A 23 -8.97 1.42 -0.59
N GLN A 24 -9.75 0.76 0.26
CA GLN A 24 -11.21 0.87 0.28
C GLN A 24 -11.67 2.27 0.66
N LEU A 25 -11.12 2.83 1.74
CA LEU A 25 -11.49 4.14 2.24
C LEU A 25 -11.29 5.24 1.20
N ILE A 26 -10.20 5.19 0.44
CA ILE A 26 -9.89 6.19 -0.58
C ILE A 26 -10.54 5.90 -1.95
N GLY A 27 -11.32 4.82 -2.07
CA GLY A 27 -11.93 4.42 -3.33
C GLY A 27 -10.91 4.15 -4.43
N PHE A 28 -9.78 3.51 -4.09
CA PHE A 28 -8.68 3.31 -5.03
C PHE A 28 -9.11 2.50 -6.26
N ALA A 29 -8.83 3.05 -7.45
CA ALA A 29 -8.99 2.36 -8.73
C ALA A 29 -7.63 2.30 -9.43
N ALA A 30 -7.24 1.10 -9.90
CA ALA A 30 -5.93 0.90 -10.53
C ALA A 30 -5.75 1.70 -11.83
N HIS A 31 -6.84 2.03 -12.51
CA HIS A 31 -6.88 2.95 -13.65
C HIS A 31 -8.24 3.66 -13.73
N ARG A 32 -8.34 4.69 -14.57
CA ARG A 32 -9.60 5.39 -14.81
C ARG A 32 -10.63 4.40 -15.36
N GLY A 33 -11.81 4.32 -14.72
CA GLY A 33 -12.88 3.40 -15.09
C GLY A 33 -12.69 1.96 -14.59
N ALA A 34 -11.61 1.63 -13.89
CA ALA A 34 -11.50 0.33 -13.22
C ALA A 34 -12.55 0.23 -12.10
N PRO A 35 -13.17 -0.95 -11.89
CA PRO A 35 -13.89 -1.18 -10.65
C PRO A 35 -12.93 -1.07 -9.47
N VAL A 36 -13.37 -0.40 -8.40
CA VAL A 36 -12.58 -0.21 -7.17
C VAL A 36 -12.23 -1.58 -6.57
N PHE A 37 -13.21 -2.48 -6.50
CA PHE A 37 -13.04 -3.87 -6.06
C PHE A 37 -13.79 -4.79 -7.00
N SER A 38 -13.06 -5.65 -7.72
CA SER A 38 -13.62 -6.71 -8.55
C SER A 38 -12.85 -8.00 -8.27
N PRO A 39 -13.51 -9.14 -8.01
CA PRO A 39 -12.84 -10.44 -7.87
C PRO A 39 -11.99 -10.83 -9.07
N SER A 40 -12.31 -10.33 -10.27
CA SER A 40 -11.64 -10.69 -11.52
C SER A 40 -10.34 -9.92 -11.79
N VAL A 41 -10.10 -8.81 -11.08
CA VAL A 41 -8.99 -7.88 -11.36
C VAL A 41 -8.31 -7.37 -10.08
N CYS A 42 -8.97 -7.46 -8.93
CA CYS A 42 -8.54 -6.82 -7.70
C CYS A 42 -7.98 -7.85 -6.72
N HIS A 43 -6.66 -7.86 -6.60
CA HIS A 43 -5.87 -8.56 -5.58
C HIS A 43 -6.33 -8.26 -4.13
N TYR A 44 -7.18 -7.26 -3.93
CA TYR A 44 -7.86 -6.93 -2.69
C TYR A 44 -8.53 -8.12 -2.00
N HIS A 45 -9.20 -9.02 -2.74
CA HIS A 45 -9.82 -10.19 -2.12
C HIS A 45 -8.77 -11.11 -1.49
N ALA A 46 -7.69 -11.41 -2.20
CA ALA A 46 -6.58 -12.21 -1.68
C ALA A 46 -5.87 -11.54 -0.49
N MET A 47 -5.98 -10.21 -0.32
CA MET A 47 -5.44 -9.50 0.84
C MET A 47 -6.31 -9.64 2.10
N LEU A 48 -7.62 -9.83 1.96
CA LEU A 48 -8.59 -9.82 3.08
C LEU A 48 -9.22 -11.17 3.39
N ASP A 49 -9.20 -12.10 2.43
CA ASP A 49 -9.76 -13.43 2.59
C ASP A 49 -9.06 -14.15 3.77
N PRO A 50 -9.82 -14.56 4.81
CA PRO A 50 -9.28 -15.34 5.93
C PRO A 50 -8.62 -16.64 5.47
N ASP A 51 -9.17 -17.26 4.42
CA ASP A 51 -8.75 -18.57 3.92
C ASP A 51 -7.61 -18.48 2.87
N ALA A 52 -7.22 -17.26 2.48
CA ALA A 52 -6.07 -17.07 1.60
C ALA A 52 -4.77 -17.58 2.24
N THR A 53 -3.89 -18.15 1.42
CA THR A 53 -2.54 -18.52 1.84
C THR A 53 -1.64 -17.29 1.94
N ASP A 54 -0.57 -17.35 2.74
CA ASP A 54 0.38 -16.25 2.83
C ASP A 54 1.12 -15.98 1.51
N THR A 55 1.34 -17.02 0.70
CA THR A 55 1.85 -16.89 -0.66
C THR A 55 0.90 -16.07 -1.55
N ALA A 56 -0.42 -16.30 -1.45
CA ALA A 56 -1.41 -15.53 -2.19
C ALA A 56 -1.47 -14.07 -1.70
N ARG A 57 -1.39 -13.85 -0.38
CA ARG A 57 -1.31 -12.50 0.22
C ARG A 57 -0.06 -11.75 -0.24
N LEU A 58 1.10 -12.41 -0.28
CA LEU A 58 2.35 -11.83 -0.76
C LEU A 58 2.25 -11.42 -2.24
N ALA A 59 1.75 -12.31 -3.09
CA ALA A 59 1.55 -12.02 -4.51
C ALA A 59 0.60 -10.81 -4.71
N ALA A 60 -0.50 -10.79 -3.95
CA ALA A 60 -1.45 -9.69 -3.94
C ALA A 60 -0.81 -8.36 -3.48
N CYS A 61 -0.02 -8.37 -2.41
CA CYS A 61 0.68 -7.19 -1.91
C CYS A 61 1.66 -6.63 -2.94
N ARG A 62 2.44 -7.50 -3.62
CA ARG A 62 3.39 -7.09 -4.66
C ARG A 62 2.67 -6.42 -5.84
N ALA A 63 1.59 -7.03 -6.32
CA ALA A 63 0.80 -6.46 -7.42
C ALA A 63 0.17 -5.11 -7.04
N MET A 64 -0.45 -5.02 -5.85
CA MET A 64 -1.05 -3.78 -5.36
C MET A 64 0.00 -2.70 -5.13
N ARG A 65 1.17 -3.03 -4.60
CA ARG A 65 2.27 -2.08 -4.41
C ARG A 65 2.67 -1.45 -5.73
N GLY A 66 2.74 -2.24 -6.81
CA GLY A 66 3.03 -1.73 -8.15
C GLY A 66 1.94 -0.79 -8.72
N CYS A 67 0.67 -1.06 -8.42
CA CYS A 67 -0.45 -0.17 -8.79
C CYS A 67 -0.43 1.14 -7.99
N VAL A 68 -0.25 1.04 -6.68
CA VAL A 68 -0.22 2.19 -5.76
C VAL A 68 0.96 3.10 -6.09
N TRP A 69 2.17 2.56 -6.28
CA TRP A 69 3.35 3.38 -6.62
C TRP A 69 3.19 4.19 -7.89
N ARG A 70 2.60 3.60 -8.94
CA ARG A 70 2.30 4.34 -10.17
C ARG A 70 1.40 5.54 -9.90
N ARG A 71 0.43 5.41 -8.98
CA ARG A 71 -0.45 6.51 -8.61
C ARG A 71 0.24 7.54 -7.70
N VAL A 72 1.08 7.10 -6.77
CA VAL A 72 1.91 8.00 -5.93
C VAL A 72 2.69 8.96 -6.81
N GLN A 73 3.39 8.46 -7.83
CA GLN A 73 4.19 9.30 -8.74
C GLN A 73 3.36 10.37 -9.46
N LEU A 74 2.14 10.03 -9.88
CA LEU A 74 1.23 10.99 -10.50
C LEU A 74 0.76 12.07 -9.51
N GLU A 75 0.49 11.71 -8.26
CA GLU A 75 0.07 12.66 -7.23
C GLU A 75 1.23 13.53 -6.72
N GLU A 76 2.45 13.00 -6.67
CA GLU A 76 3.66 13.77 -6.37
C GLU A 76 3.90 14.86 -7.43
N GLN A 77 3.77 14.53 -8.72
CA GLN A 77 3.89 15.52 -9.79
C GLN A 77 2.87 16.66 -9.63
N LYS A 78 1.59 16.33 -9.42
CA LYS A 78 0.53 17.33 -9.18
C LYS A 78 0.78 18.16 -7.93
N GLY A 79 1.25 17.53 -6.86
CA GLY A 79 1.58 18.20 -5.60
C GLY A 79 2.71 19.19 -5.78
N MET A 80 3.76 18.82 -6.51
CA MET A 80 4.88 19.70 -6.83
C MET A 80 4.46 20.90 -7.69
N GLU A 81 3.58 20.70 -8.68
CA GLU A 81 3.01 21.81 -9.47
C GLU A 81 2.25 22.80 -8.58
N THR A 82 1.42 22.28 -7.66
CA THR A 82 0.66 23.10 -6.71
C THR A 82 1.59 23.81 -5.72
N TRP A 83 2.61 23.11 -5.25
CA TRP A 83 3.63 23.61 -4.34
C TRP A 83 4.50 24.71 -4.96
N ALA A 84 4.80 24.62 -6.26
CA ALA A 84 5.52 25.69 -6.95
C ALA A 84 4.71 27.00 -6.98
N MET A 85 3.38 26.91 -6.97
CA MET A 85 2.47 28.07 -6.99
C MET A 85 2.20 28.63 -5.59
N GLN A 86 2.17 27.77 -4.58
CA GLN A 86 1.88 28.16 -3.20
C GLN A 86 3.19 28.19 -2.43
N ARG A 87 3.62 29.34 -1.88
CA ARG A 87 4.78 29.42 -0.98
C ARG A 87 4.36 29.05 0.43
N PRO A 88 4.66 27.86 0.94
CA PRO A 88 3.91 27.38 2.09
C PRO A 88 4.69 27.67 3.35
N SER A 89 3.94 28.03 4.38
CA SER A 89 4.45 28.67 5.57
C SER A 89 5.07 27.70 6.59
N ASP A 90 5.24 26.42 6.24
CA ASP A 90 5.77 25.42 7.17
C ASP A 90 7.28 25.66 7.42
N PRO A 91 7.65 26.14 8.62
CA PRO A 91 9.04 26.50 8.92
C PRO A 91 9.95 25.26 9.01
N TYR A 92 9.38 24.06 9.20
CA TYR A 92 10.13 22.82 9.35
C TYR A 92 10.29 22.06 8.02
N ARG A 93 9.59 22.48 6.96
CA ARG A 93 9.60 21.84 5.63
C ARG A 93 9.24 20.35 5.65
N LEU A 94 8.44 19.92 6.63
CA LEU A 94 7.97 18.56 6.84
C LEU A 94 6.58 18.29 6.27
N HIS A 95 5.87 19.32 5.81
CA HIS A 95 4.63 19.16 5.07
C HIS A 95 4.81 18.19 3.89
N TRP A 96 3.71 17.53 3.52
CA TRP A 96 3.67 16.70 2.34
C TRP A 96 3.73 17.55 1.07
N ARG A 97 4.69 17.27 0.18
CA ARG A 97 4.81 17.91 -1.15
C ARG A 97 4.01 17.20 -2.23
N THR A 98 2.96 16.50 -1.82
CA THR A 98 2.08 15.71 -2.66
C THR A 98 0.63 16.08 -2.36
N THR A 99 -0.32 15.62 -3.16
CA THR A 99 -1.74 15.82 -2.85
C THR A 99 -2.14 15.03 -1.59
N ARG A 100 -3.32 15.32 -1.02
CA ARG A 100 -3.88 14.53 0.08
C ARG A 100 -3.96 13.04 -0.29
N ASP A 101 -4.40 12.75 -1.51
CA ASP A 101 -4.47 11.39 -2.03
C ASP A 101 -3.09 10.77 -2.19
N GLY A 102 -2.11 11.55 -2.67
CA GLY A 102 -0.72 11.13 -2.73
C GLY A 102 -0.15 10.74 -1.37
N ALA A 103 -0.40 11.53 -0.33
CA ALA A 103 0.05 11.22 1.03
C ALA A 103 -0.58 9.93 1.57
N ALA A 104 -1.88 9.73 1.35
CA ALA A 104 -2.57 8.48 1.69
C ALA A 104 -1.98 7.28 0.93
N LEU A 105 -1.74 7.43 -0.37
CA LEU A 105 -1.14 6.38 -1.21
C LEU A 105 0.30 6.04 -0.78
N SER A 106 1.10 7.02 -0.36
CA SER A 106 2.44 6.78 0.18
C SER A 106 2.39 5.96 1.47
N MET A 107 1.44 6.25 2.37
CA MET A 107 1.25 5.45 3.58
C MET A 107 0.82 4.01 3.26
N ILE A 108 -0.07 3.83 2.28
CA ILE A 108 -0.46 2.49 1.79
C ILE A 108 0.74 1.75 1.21
N ALA A 109 1.57 2.42 0.40
CA ALA A 109 2.77 1.82 -0.18
C ALA A 109 3.77 1.35 0.89
N HIS A 110 3.90 2.09 2.00
CA HIS A 110 4.70 1.68 3.15
C HIS A 110 4.13 0.45 3.84
N LEU A 111 2.81 0.39 4.10
CA LEU A 111 2.17 -0.79 4.67
C LEU A 111 2.38 -2.03 3.79
N LEU A 112 2.19 -1.90 2.48
CA LEU A 112 2.41 -2.99 1.53
C LEU A 112 3.88 -3.44 1.49
N SER A 113 4.83 -2.50 1.56
CA SER A 113 6.26 -2.84 1.57
C SER A 113 6.67 -3.53 2.85
N ALA A 114 6.16 -3.10 4.02
CA ALA A 114 6.39 -3.76 5.29
C ALA A 114 5.79 -5.18 5.31
N ALA A 115 4.57 -5.35 4.79
CA ALA A 115 3.95 -6.66 4.65
C ALA A 115 4.80 -7.61 3.78
N ILE A 116 5.25 -7.12 2.62
CA ILE A 116 6.10 -7.89 1.70
C ILE A 116 7.41 -8.29 2.38
N GLY A 117 8.08 -7.36 3.06
CA GLY A 117 9.34 -7.66 3.77
C GLY A 117 9.17 -8.78 4.78
N ASN A 118 8.13 -8.70 5.61
CA ASN A 118 7.86 -9.74 6.62
C ASN A 118 7.49 -11.10 6.01
N PHE A 119 6.72 -11.13 4.91
CA PHE A 119 6.44 -12.38 4.20
C PHE A 119 7.69 -12.97 3.52
N GLU A 120 8.59 -12.12 3.00
CA GLU A 120 9.81 -12.55 2.33
C GLU A 120 10.88 -13.07 3.29
N THR A 121 10.98 -12.49 4.49
CA THR A 121 11.88 -12.99 5.54
C THR A 121 11.53 -14.43 5.93
N GLU A 122 10.25 -14.80 5.92
CA GLU A 122 9.82 -16.18 6.19
C GLU A 122 10.15 -17.14 5.05
N ASN A 123 9.88 -16.76 3.79
CA ASN A 123 10.15 -17.60 2.62
C ASN A 123 11.65 -17.89 2.39
N GLN A 124 12.56 -17.21 3.09
CA GLN A 124 14.01 -17.47 3.06
C GLN A 124 14.49 -18.38 4.21
N ALA A 125 13.62 -18.69 5.17
CA ALA A 125 13.91 -19.55 6.32
C ALA A 125 13.45 -21.00 6.11
N GLU A 126 12.72 -21.29 5.02
CA GLU A 126 12.40 -22.64 4.52
C GLU A 126 13.48 -23.19 3.57
#